data_AF-A0A6P1W5V7-F1
#
_entry.id   AF-A0A6P1W5V7-F1
#
_cell.length_a   1.000
_cell.length_b   1.000
_cell.length_c   1.000
_cell.angle_alpha   90.00
_cell.angle_beta   90.00
_cell.angle_gamma   90.00
#
_symmetry.space_group_name_H-M   'P 1'
#
loop_
_entity.id
_entity.type
_entity.pdbx_description
1 polymer ?
#
loop_
_entity_poly.entity_id
_entity_poly.type
_entity_poly.pdbx_seq_one_letter_code
_entity_poly.pdbx_strand_id
1 'polypeptide(L)' 'MSEYSKPIESQTFEQWLDDVIDELTQLGYSDPLSPSDRDWLYTVWDNYDLSSAEAALSFINETPA' A
#
# COMPACT_ATOMS: atom_id res chain seq x y z
N MET A 1 -0.07 -4.48 35.21
CA MET A 1 -0.28 -5.14 33.90
C MET A 1 0.34 -4.23 32.87
N SER A 2 1.28 -4.71 32.06
CA SER A 2 1.90 -3.89 31.02
C SER A 2 0.95 -3.84 29.83
N GLU A 3 0.11 -2.82 29.77
CA GLU A 3 -0.70 -2.52 28.58
C GLU A 3 0.23 -1.95 27.51
N TYR A 4 0.86 -2.83 26.75
CA TYR A 4 1.50 -2.48 25.48
C TYR A 4 0.40 -2.30 24.43
N SER A 5 -0.39 -1.24 24.57
CA SER A 5 -1.22 -0.73 23.48
C SER A 5 -0.31 0.20 22.69
N LYS A 6 0.41 -0.34 21.70
CA LYS A 6 0.96 0.52 20.64
C LYS A 6 -0.24 1.32 20.12
N PRO A 7 -0.24 2.65 20.19
CA PRO A 7 -1.24 3.39 19.43
C PRO A 7 -1.03 2.93 18.00
N ILE A 8 -2.10 2.46 17.38
CA ILE A 8 -2.18 2.29 15.94
C ILE A 8 -1.98 3.72 15.43
N GLU A 9 -0.72 4.13 15.24
CA GLU A 9 -0.41 5.33 14.49
C GLU A 9 -1.03 5.04 13.13
N SER A 10 -2.18 5.65 12.87
CA SER A 10 -2.84 5.60 11.58
C SER A 10 -1.81 6.06 10.57
N GLN A 11 -1.15 5.09 9.91
CA GLN A 11 -0.06 5.42 9.03
C GLN A 11 -0.63 6.29 7.92
N THR A 12 0.06 7.38 7.61
CA THR A 12 -0.43 8.28 6.57
C THR A 12 -0.47 7.52 5.24
N PHE A 13 -1.33 7.96 4.33
CA PHE A 13 -1.33 7.39 2.98
C PHE A 13 0.07 7.39 2.35
N GLU A 14 0.88 8.42 2.59
CA GLU A 14 2.26 8.48 2.10
C GLU A 14 3.15 7.39 2.69
N GLN A 15 3.06 7.12 4.00
CA GLN A 15 3.79 6.01 4.63
C GLN A 15 3.31 4.66 4.10
N TRP A 16 2.00 4.48 3.97
CA TRP A 16 1.44 3.26 3.39
C TRP A 16 1.86 3.06 1.93
N LEU A 17 1.86 4.13 1.14
CA LEU A 17 2.24 4.10 -0.26
C LEU A 17 3.71 3.77 -0.44
N ASP A 18 4.61 4.31 0.39
CA ASP A 18 6.04 4.00 0.34
C ASP A 18 6.28 2.50 0.60
N ASP A 19 5.57 1.95 1.59
CA ASP A 19 5.58 0.53 1.94
C ASP A 19 5.03 -0.35 0.79
N VAL A 20 3.95 0.09 0.12
CA VAL A 20 3.42 -0.57 -1.09
C VAL A 20 4.44 -0.54 -2.23
N ILE A 21 5.13 0.59 -2.44
CA ILE A 21 6.15 0.73 -3.49
C ILE A 21 7.34 -0.20 -3.22
N ASP A 22 7.76 -0.35 -1.95
CA ASP A 22 8.80 -1.30 -1.58
C ASP A 22 8.36 -2.74 -1.90
N GLU A 23 7.15 -3.13 -1.49
CA GLU A 23 6.59 -4.44 -1.79
C GLU A 23 6.47 -4.69 -3.30
N LEU A 24 6.00 -3.71 -4.07
CA LEU A 24 5.94 -3.76 -5.53
C LEU A 24 7.34 -3.97 -6.13
N THR A 25 8.34 -3.26 -5.61
CA THR A 25 9.75 -3.41 -6.04
C THR A 25 10.28 -4.80 -5.74
N GLN A 26 9.97 -5.35 -4.56
CA GLN A 26 10.32 -6.72 -4.19
C GLN A 26 9.66 -7.77 -5.09
N LEU A 27 8.43 -7.50 -5.54
CA LEU A 27 7.69 -8.33 -6.49
C LEU A 27 8.18 -8.17 -7.95
N GLY A 28 9.16 -7.30 -8.19
CA GLY A 28 9.77 -7.07 -9.50
C GLY A 28 9.07 -5.99 -10.33
N TYR A 29 8.10 -5.28 -9.76
CA TYR A 29 7.49 -4.13 -10.39
C TYR A 29 8.48 -2.96 -10.38
N SER A 30 9.04 -2.67 -11.55
CA SER A 30 10.07 -1.63 -11.71
C SER A 30 9.51 -0.35 -12.37
N ASP A 31 8.23 -0.38 -12.76
CA ASP A 31 7.61 0.74 -13.44
C ASP A 31 7.25 1.85 -12.44
N PRO A 32 7.48 3.12 -12.79
CA PRO A 32 7.04 4.22 -11.95
C PRO A 32 5.51 4.26 -11.89
N LEU A 33 4.97 4.38 -10.68
CA LEU A 33 3.53 4.57 -10.47
C LEU A 33 3.05 5.80 -11.22
N SER A 34 2.10 5.60 -12.13
CA SER A 34 1.39 6.67 -12.82
C SER A 34 0.48 7.41 -11.83
N PRO A 35 0.07 8.65 -12.14
CA PRO A 35 -0.90 9.37 -11.32
C PRO A 35 -2.21 8.61 -11.11
N SER A 36 -2.65 7.84 -12.11
CA SER A 36 -3.83 6.95 -11.99
C SER A 36 -3.62 5.81 -10.99
N ASP A 37 -2.40 5.28 -10.89
CA ASP A 37 -2.05 4.21 -9.95
C ASP A 37 -2.09 4.72 -8.51
N ARG A 38 -1.56 5.93 -8.29
CA ARG A 38 -1.65 6.59 -6.98
C ARG A 38 -3.10 6.88 -6.57
N ASP A 39 -3.97 7.26 -7.50
CA ASP A 39 -5.39 7.51 -7.24
C ASP A 39 -6.14 6.22 -6.88
N TRP A 40 -5.84 5.13 -7.60
CA TRP A 40 -6.34 3.79 -7.27
C TRP A 40 -5.86 3.33 -5.90
N LEU A 41 -4.56 3.44 -5.61
CA LEU A 41 -3.95 3.09 -4.33
C LEU A 41 -4.54 3.92 -3.18
N TYR A 42 -4.81 5.21 -3.41
CA TYR A 42 -5.49 6.06 -2.44
C TYR A 42 -6.92 5.57 -2.17
N THR A 43 -7.67 5.23 -3.21
CA THR A 43 -9.02 4.67 -3.08
C THR A 43 -8.99 3.37 -2.29
N VAL A 44 -8.02 2.50 -2.57
CA VAL A 44 -7.85 1.24 -1.85
C VAL A 44 -7.54 1.49 -0.39
N TRP A 45 -6.59 2.37 -0.08
CA TRP A 45 -6.25 2.74 1.29
C TRP A 45 -7.41 3.37 2.07
N ASP A 46 -8.21 4.22 1.41
CA ASP A 46 -9.35 4.92 2.03
C ASP A 46 -10.55 4.00 2.27
N ASN A 47 -10.77 3.02 1.38
CA ASN A 47 -11.97 2.17 1.40
C ASN A 47 -11.72 0.76 1.97
N TYR A 48 -10.47 0.30 1.98
CA TYR A 48 -10.08 -1.05 2.37
C TYR A 48 -8.92 -1.00 3.36
N ASP A 49 -9.08 -1.71 4.47
CA ASP A 49 -8.04 -1.89 5.49
C ASP A 49 -7.05 -2.98 5.05
N LEU A 50 -6.39 -2.77 3.91
CA LEU A 50 -5.39 -3.69 3.36
C LEU A 50 -3.99 -3.34 3.86
N SER A 51 -3.22 -4.40 4.12
CA SER A 51 -1.78 -4.25 4.34
C SER A 51 -1.07 -3.85 3.04
N SER A 52 0.11 -3.22 3.13
CA SER A 52 0.91 -2.78 1.98
C SER A 52 1.16 -3.92 0.99
N ALA A 53 1.50 -5.10 1.49
CA ALA A 53 1.70 -6.31 0.70
C ALA A 53 0.43 -6.77 -0.06
N GLU A 54 -0.73 -6.72 0.60
CA GLU A 54 -2.00 -7.12 -0.01
C GLU A 54 -2.43 -6.13 -1.10
N ALA A 55 -2.19 -4.84 -0.88
CA ALA A 55 -2.44 -3.81 -1.87
C ALA A 55 -1.48 -3.94 -3.06
N ALA A 56 -0.19 -4.22 -2.83
CA ALA A 56 0.78 -4.49 -3.90
C ALA A 56 0.38 -5.69 -4.75
N LEU A 57 -0.05 -6.79 -4.13
CA LEU A 57 -0.57 -7.97 -4.83
C LEU A 57 -1.85 -7.66 -5.61
N SER A 58 -2.77 -6.91 -5.00
CA SER A 58 -4.02 -6.49 -5.66
C SER A 58 -3.72 -5.59 -6.86
N PHE A 59 -2.77 -4.68 -6.72
CA PHE A 59 -2.30 -3.81 -7.79
C PHE A 59 -1.78 -4.63 -8.97
N ILE A 60 -0.82 -5.54 -8.75
CA ILE A 60 -0.28 -6.39 -9.83
C ILE A 60 -1.36 -7.25 -10.50
N ASN A 61 -2.38 -7.67 -9.74
CA ASN A 61 -3.46 -8.50 -10.25
C ASN A 61 -4.55 -7.71 -11.02
N GLU A 62 -4.89 -6.49 -10.58
CA GLU A 62 -5.91 -5.64 -11.22
C GLU A 62 -5.33 -4.76 -12.34
N THR A 63 -4.06 -4.37 -12.25
CA THR A 63 -3.32 -3.68 -13.31
C THR A 63 -2.25 -4.61 -13.88
N PRO A 64 -2.62 -5.60 -14.72
CA PRO A 64 -1.62 -6.35 -15.46
C PRO A 64 -0.92 -5.40 -16.44
N ALA A 65 0.39 -5.23 -16.26
CA ALA A 65 1.27 -4.47 -17.14
C ALA A 65 1.24 -5.00 -18.59
#